data_AF-K1ERR6-F1
#
_entry.id   AF-K1ERR6-F1
#
_cell.length_a   1.000
_cell.length_b   1.000
_cell.length_c   1.000
_cell.angle_alpha   90.00
_cell.angle_beta   90.00
_cell.angle_gamma   90.00
#
_symmetry.space_group_name_H-M   'P 1'
#
loop_
_entity.id
_entity.type
_entity.pdbx_description
1 polymer ?
#
loop_
_entity_poly.entity_id
_entity_poly.type
_entity_poly.pdbx_seq_one_letter_code
_entity_poly.pdbx_strand_id
1 'polypeptide(L)'
;MPGLEKQFSRYPQFYSRVGFAHPYRPLGQDELLFVLERHWRSLGKTLDPDDFTDAQAIAAIARITRGNFRLLERLFPQIQRVLKINELDTITNDVIEAAQSTLVIGVT
;
A
#
# COMPACT_ATOMS: atom_id res chain seq x y z
N MET A 1 14.14 10.71 -8.36
CA MET A 1 13.17 9.72 -8.89
C MET A 1 13.93 8.47 -9.35
N PRO A 2 14.06 7.46 -8.47
CA PRO A 2 14.79 6.24 -8.81
C PRO A 2 14.15 5.58 -10.03
N GLY A 3 14.90 5.46 -11.12
CA GLY A 3 14.41 4.93 -12.40
C GLY A 3 14.25 5.97 -13.50
N LEU A 4 13.42 7.01 -13.29
CA LEU A 4 13.20 8.08 -14.28
C LEU A 4 14.48 8.88 -14.55
N GLU A 5 15.27 9.18 -13.52
CA GLU A 5 16.59 9.83 -13.69
C GLU A 5 17.55 8.99 -14.53
N LYS A 6 17.47 7.66 -14.41
CA LYS A 6 18.30 6.70 -15.15
C LYS A 6 17.88 6.57 -16.61
N GLN A 7 16.60 6.81 -16.91
CA GLN A 7 16.10 6.91 -18.29
C GLN A 7 16.44 8.28 -18.88
N PHE A 8 16.31 9.36 -18.12
CA PHE A 8 16.59 10.72 -18.60
C PHE A 8 18.07 11.04 -18.77
N SER A 9 18.96 10.34 -18.08
CA SER A 9 20.41 10.45 -18.34
C SER A 9 20.77 10.11 -19.79
N ARG A 10 19.94 9.32 -20.48
CA ARG A 10 20.10 8.97 -21.91
C ARG A 10 19.55 10.03 -22.86
N TYR A 11 18.77 11.00 -22.37
CA TYR A 11 18.15 12.05 -23.19
C TYR A 11 18.32 13.46 -22.58
N PRO A 12 19.55 14.01 -22.55
CA PRO A 12 19.84 15.29 -21.90
C PRO A 12 19.02 16.46 -22.46
N GLN A 13 18.77 16.47 -23.79
CA GLN A 13 17.98 17.50 -24.49
C GLN A 13 16.51 17.52 -24.06
N PHE A 14 15.98 16.38 -23.61
CA PHE A 14 14.61 16.29 -23.09
C PHE A 14 14.58 16.70 -21.62
N TYR A 15 15.55 16.22 -20.83
CA TYR A 15 15.65 16.57 -19.41
C TYR A 15 15.80 18.08 -19.18
N SER A 16 16.57 18.77 -20.03
CA SER A 16 16.71 20.23 -19.98
C SER A 16 15.41 21.01 -20.25
N ARG A 17 14.40 20.36 -20.85
CA ARG A 17 13.07 20.95 -21.12
C ARG A 17 12.04 20.64 -20.03
N VAL A 18 12.39 19.84 -19.02
CA VAL A 18 11.51 19.56 -17.88
C VAL A 18 11.54 20.78 -16.96
N GLY A 19 10.57 21.69 -17.13
CA GLY A 19 10.44 22.89 -16.29
C GLY A 19 9.86 22.63 -14.90
N PHE A 20 9.31 21.44 -14.66
CA PHE A 20 8.68 21.07 -13.39
C PHE A 20 8.72 19.55 -13.17
N ALA A 21 9.08 19.13 -11.97
CA ALA A 21 9.01 17.74 -11.53
C ALA A 21 8.52 17.70 -10.09
N HIS A 22 7.45 16.94 -9.83
CA HIS A 22 6.91 16.74 -8.49
C HIS A 22 7.12 15.29 -8.03
N PRO A 23 7.96 15.05 -7.02
CA PRO A 23 8.11 13.72 -6.45
C PRO A 23 6.95 13.42 -5.47
N TYR A 24 6.23 12.34 -5.72
CA TYR A 24 5.31 11.80 -4.72
C TYR A 24 6.09 11.12 -3.61
N ARG A 25 5.82 11.51 -2.36
CA ARG A 25 6.42 10.90 -1.17
C ARG A 25 5.62 9.67 -0.75
N PRO A 26 6.24 8.70 -0.05
CA PRO A 26 5.49 7.66 0.65
C PRO A 26 4.51 8.30 1.63
N LEU A 27 3.37 7.64 1.84
CA LEU A 27 2.35 8.07 2.77
C LEU A 27 2.91 8.18 4.19
N GLY A 28 2.60 9.28 4.86
CA GLY A 28 2.73 9.41 6.30
C GLY A 28 1.74 8.52 7.05
N GLN A 29 1.83 8.50 8.38
CA GLN A 29 0.96 7.66 9.21
C GLN A 29 -0.50 8.09 9.14
N ASP A 30 -0.79 9.39 9.20
CA ASP A 30 -2.15 9.92 9.11
C ASP A 30 -2.75 9.71 7.72
N GLU A 31 -1.94 9.92 6.67
CA GLU A 31 -2.34 9.67 5.28
C GLU A 31 -2.63 8.19 5.04
N LEU A 32 -1.84 7.30 5.65
CA LEU A 32 -2.08 5.86 5.59
C LEU A 32 -3.41 5.51 6.27
N LEU A 33 -3.65 5.99 7.51
CA LEU A 33 -4.91 5.76 8.22
C LEU A 33 -6.12 6.23 7.41
N PHE A 34 -6.04 7.43 6.84
CA PHE A 34 -7.08 7.98 5.96
C PHE A 34 -7.39 7.05 4.77
N VAL A 35 -6.36 6.50 4.14
CA VAL A 35 -6.52 5.55 3.03
C VAL A 35 -7.12 4.22 3.51
N LEU A 36 -6.64 3.69 4.64
CA LEU A 36 -7.13 2.42 5.21
C LEU A 36 -8.62 2.50 5.58
N GLU A 37 -9.08 3.59 6.18
CA GLU A 37 -10.50 3.80 6.48
C GLU A 37 -11.38 3.63 5.24
N ARG A 38 -10.95 4.18 4.10
CA ARG A 38 -11.71 4.09 2.85
C ARG A 38 -11.76 2.66 2.32
N HIS A 39 -10.67 1.91 2.45
CA HIS A 39 -10.65 0.51 2.05
C HIS A 39 -11.52 -0.36 2.97
N TRP A 40 -11.49 -0.15 4.30
CA TRP A 40 -12.38 -0.85 5.23
C TRP A 40 -13.86 -0.59 4.88
N ARG A 41 -14.22 0.67 4.62
CA ARG A 41 -15.59 1.02 4.16
C ARG A 41 -15.95 0.32 2.86
N SER A 42 -15.01 0.17 1.92
CA SER A 42 -15.26 -0.57 0.67
C SER A 42 -15.55 -2.06 0.88
N LEU A 43 -15.09 -2.63 2.00
CA LEU A 43 -15.37 -4.00 2.43
C LEU A 43 -16.64 -4.10 3.31
N GLY A 44 -17.36 -2.99 3.51
CA GLY A 44 -18.51 -2.93 4.41
C GLY A 44 -18.14 -3.00 5.90
N LYS A 45 -16.88 -2.68 6.24
CA LYS A 45 -16.35 -2.71 7.61
C LYS A 45 -16.04 -1.30 8.09
N THR A 46 -16.05 -1.09 9.39
CA THR A 46 -15.57 0.13 10.04
C THR A 46 -14.19 -0.16 10.62
N LEU A 47 -13.22 0.72 10.37
CA LEU A 47 -11.90 0.63 10.98
C LEU A 47 -11.99 1.28 12.37
N ASP A 48 -11.65 0.53 13.41
CA ASP A 48 -11.55 1.04 14.79
C ASP A 48 -10.09 0.97 15.25
N PRO A 49 -9.35 2.10 15.29
CA PRO A 49 -7.96 2.10 15.75
C PRO A 49 -7.77 1.71 17.22
N ASP A 50 -8.84 1.78 18.04
CA ASP A 50 -8.80 1.37 19.44
C ASP A 50 -9.04 -0.15 19.61
N ASP A 51 -9.57 -0.82 18.58
CA ASP A 51 -9.64 -2.28 18.54
C ASP A 51 -8.25 -2.88 18.28
N PHE A 52 -7.89 -3.87 19.09
CA PHE A 52 -6.57 -4.50 19.02
C PHE A 52 -6.29 -5.16 17.66
N THR A 53 -7.30 -5.76 17.03
CA THR A 53 -7.14 -6.48 15.77
C THR A 53 -6.90 -5.51 14.62
N ASP A 54 -7.71 -4.45 14.55
CA ASP A 54 -7.57 -3.39 13.54
C ASP A 54 -6.26 -2.62 13.74
N ALA A 55 -5.86 -2.31 14.97
CA ALA A 55 -4.57 -1.69 15.26
C ALA A 55 -3.38 -2.55 14.79
N GLN A 56 -3.45 -3.88 15.00
CA GLN A 56 -2.46 -4.81 14.48
C GLN A 56 -2.44 -4.85 12.96
N ALA A 57 -3.61 -4.87 12.32
CA ALA A 57 -3.74 -4.86 10.86
C ALA A 57 -3.12 -3.60 10.24
N ILE A 58 -3.42 -2.42 10.82
CA ILE A 58 -2.83 -1.14 10.42
C ILE A 58 -1.31 -1.20 10.52
N ALA A 59 -0.77 -1.65 11.66
CA ALA A 59 0.67 -1.74 11.88
C ALA A 59 1.37 -2.71 10.92
N ALA A 60 0.74 -3.85 10.63
CA ALA A 60 1.26 -4.84 9.67
C ALA A 60 1.29 -4.26 8.24
N ILE A 61 0.21 -3.64 7.78
CA ILE A 61 0.13 -3.01 6.46
C ILE A 61 1.15 -1.86 6.35
N ALA A 62 1.29 -1.04 7.40
CA ALA A 62 2.28 0.03 7.44
C ALA A 62 3.71 -0.51 7.28
N ARG A 63 4.05 -1.60 7.97
CA ARG A 63 5.37 -2.24 7.90
C ARG A 63 5.67 -2.83 6.53
N ILE A 64 4.70 -3.51 5.92
CA ILE A 64 4.85 -4.15 4.61
C ILE A 64 5.00 -3.08 3.51
N THR A 65 4.13 -2.07 3.54
CA THR A 65 4.05 -1.08 2.47
C THR A 65 5.09 0.03 2.62
N ARG A 66 5.51 0.35 3.86
CA ARG A 66 6.37 1.51 4.17
C ARG A 66 5.85 2.81 3.53
N GLY A 67 4.53 2.98 3.51
CA GLY A 67 3.86 4.12 2.87
C GLY A 67 3.82 4.08 1.33
N ASN A 68 4.24 2.98 0.70
CA ASN A 68 4.12 2.82 -0.75
C ASN A 68 2.66 2.59 -1.15
N PHE A 69 1.99 3.66 -1.54
CA PHE A 69 0.57 3.64 -1.95
C PHE A 69 0.28 2.63 -3.06
N ARG A 70 1.18 2.47 -4.05
CA ARG A 70 1.00 1.49 -5.13
C ARG A 70 1.02 0.05 -4.60
N LEU A 71 1.87 -0.24 -3.62
CA LEU A 71 1.92 -1.56 -3.00
C LEU A 71 0.65 -1.80 -2.15
N LEU A 72 0.18 -0.78 -1.44
CA LEU A 72 -1.06 -0.81 -0.68
C LEU A 72 -2.27 -1.12 -1.58
N GLU A 73 -2.44 -0.40 -2.68
CA GLU A 73 -3.51 -0.62 -3.67
C GLU A 73 -3.49 -2.04 -4.27
N ARG A 74 -2.32 -2.67 -4.36
CA ARG A 74 -2.19 -4.06 -4.83
C ARG A 74 -2.47 -5.08 -3.73
N LEU A 75 -2.20 -4.75 -2.47
CA LEU A 75 -2.39 -5.63 -1.31
C LEU A 75 -3.88 -5.84 -1.00
N PHE A 76 -4.69 -4.78 -1.04
CA PHE A 76 -6.10 -4.86 -0.69
C PHE A 76 -6.94 -5.86 -1.50
N PRO A 77 -6.83 -5.92 -2.84
CA PRO A 77 -7.50 -6.95 -3.62
C PRO A 77 -7.09 -8.37 -3.22
N GLN A 78 -5.84 -8.57 -2.79
CA GLN A 78 -5.38 -9.88 -2.29
C GLN A 78 -5.96 -10.19 -0.91
N ILE A 79 -6.02 -9.21 0.00
CA ILE A 79 -6.68 -9.36 1.30
C ILE A 79 -8.15 -9.76 1.09
N GLN A 80 -8.88 -9.03 0.24
CA GLN A 80 -10.27 -9.33 -0.08
C GLN A 80 -10.43 -10.73 -0.66
N ARG A 81 -9.49 -11.16 -1.51
CA ARG A 81 -9.50 -12.51 -2.09
C ARG A 81 -9.27 -13.59 -1.04
N VAL A 82 -8.31 -13.39 -0.13
CA VAL A 82 -8.02 -14.33 0.97
C VAL A 82 -9.21 -14.45 1.90
N LEU A 83 -9.83 -13.32 2.29
CA LEU A 83 -11.05 -13.31 3.11
C LEU A 83 -12.17 -14.11 2.44
N LYS A 84 -12.45 -13.83 1.16
CA LYS A 84 -13.55 -14.47 0.43
C LYS A 84 -13.35 -15.98 0.24
N ILE A 85 -12.12 -16.42 -0.05
CA ILE A 85 -11.81 -17.84 -0.27
C ILE A 85 -11.93 -18.65 1.02
N ASN A 86 -11.57 -18.06 2.16
CA ASN A 86 -11.53 -18.75 3.45
C ASN A 86 -12.76 -18.46 4.32
N GLU A 87 -13.77 -17.77 3.79
CA GLU A 87 -14.99 -17.38 4.51
C GLU A 87 -14.70 -16.63 5.82
N LEU A 88 -13.70 -15.74 5.78
CA LEU A 88 -13.28 -14.92 6.92
C LEU A 88 -13.87 -13.52 6.84
N ASP A 89 -14.28 -13.00 7.99
CA ASP A 89 -14.83 -11.65 8.12
C ASP A 89 -13.86 -10.65 8.77
N THR A 90 -12.73 -11.10 9.32
CA THR A 90 -11.81 -10.22 10.05
C THR A 90 -10.46 -10.15 9.36
N ILE A 91 -9.92 -8.94 9.20
CA ILE A 91 -8.58 -8.73 8.64
C ILE A 91 -7.56 -8.93 9.76
N THR A 92 -7.08 -10.15 9.93
CA THR A 92 -6.02 -10.49 10.88
C THR A 92 -4.65 -10.34 10.24
N ASN A 93 -3.59 -10.38 11.07
CA ASN A 93 -2.22 -10.40 10.57
C ASN A 93 -1.96 -11.57 9.60
N ASP A 94 -2.51 -12.76 9.87
CA ASP A 94 -2.36 -13.93 9.01
C ASP A 94 -2.97 -13.73 7.62
N VAL A 95 -4.11 -13.05 7.53
CA VAL A 95 -4.75 -12.71 6.25
C VAL A 95 -3.85 -11.75 5.46
N ILE A 96 -3.25 -10.77 6.14
CA ILE A 96 -2.35 -9.80 5.51
C ILE A 96 -1.07 -10.47 5.02
N GLU A 97 -0.48 -11.36 5.81
CA GLU A 97 0.70 -12.13 5.44
C GLU A 97 0.41 -13.08 4.26
N ALA A 98 -0.71 -13.78 4.29
CA ALA A 98 -1.16 -14.60 3.18
C ALA A 98 -1.34 -13.75 1.90
N ALA A 99 -2.01 -12.60 2.00
CA ALA A 99 -2.18 -11.67 0.89
C ALA A 99 -0.84 -11.15 0.34
N GLN A 100 0.09 -10.79 1.22
CA GLN A 100 1.44 -10.36 0.86
C GLN A 100 2.19 -11.46 0.11
N SER A 101 2.11 -12.71 0.55
CA SER A 101 2.82 -13.84 -0.06
C SER A 101 2.43 -14.08 -1.53
N THR A 102 1.21 -13.69 -1.92
CA THR A 102 0.74 -13.78 -3.31
C THR A 102 1.27 -12.68 -4.21
N LEU A 103 1.83 -11.61 -3.64
CA LEU A 103 2.37 -10.48 -4.38
C LEU A 103 3.84 -10.68 -4.69
N VAL A 104 4.19 -10.52 -5.96
CA VAL A 104 5.58 -10.26 -6.34
C VAL A 104 5.91 -8.82 -5.94
N ILE A 105 6.68 -8.71 -4.87
CA ILE A 105 7.28 -7.47 -4.37
C ILE A 105 8.76 -7.54 -4.75
N GLY A 106 9.23 -6.57 -5.55
CA GLY A 106 10.65 -6.50 -5.87
C GLY A 106 11.43 -6.36 -4.57
N VAL A 107 12.29 -7.34 -4.27
CA VAL A 107 13.23 -7.26 -3.16
C VAL A 107 14.13 -6.04 -3.40
N THR A 108 14.19 -5.15 -2.41
CA THR A 108 15.10 -4.00 -2.38
C THR A 108 16.54 -4.47 -2.33
#